data_AF-A0A420Y5A4-F1
#
_entry.id   AF-A0A420Y5A4-F1
#
_cell.length_a   1.000
_cell.length_b   1.000
_cell.length_c   1.000
_cell.angle_alpha   90.00
_cell.angle_beta   90.00
_cell.angle_gamma   90.00
#
_symmetry.space_group_name_H-M   'P 1'
#
loop_
_entity.id
_entity.type
_entity.pdbx_description
1 polymer ?
#
loop_
_entity_poly.entity_id
_entity_poly.type
_entity_poly.pdbx_seq_one_letter_code
_entity_poly.pdbx_strand_id
1 'polypeptide(L)'
;MKSMTVWLLPALLTWCYEVQAKAVFAHFMVGNVASWSEARWETDIGVAQAARIDALALNIAYGDDSVSMSVANAFAAANAKRFKLFFSFDYAGGPGGAWPQSEVLKYLRTYINNGAYYPTDGGQPFVPTFEGPGNATGSSNLLISIS
;
A
#
# COMPACT_ATOMS: atom_id res chain seq x y z
N MET A 1 50.50 34.74 33.38
CA MET A 1 50.39 33.31 33.01
C MET A 1 49.19 32.67 33.72
N LYS A 2 48.08 32.50 32.98
CA LYS A 2 47.23 31.29 32.95
C LYS A 2 46.29 31.46 31.75
N SER A 3 46.47 30.58 30.78
CA SER A 3 45.70 30.46 29.54
C SER A 3 44.44 29.61 29.79
N MET A 4 43.50 29.66 28.84
CA MET A 4 42.55 28.62 28.34
C MET A 4 41.13 29.21 28.18
N THR A 5 40.74 29.65 26.98
CA THR A 5 40.20 28.87 25.83
C THR A 5 38.78 28.31 26.13
N VAL A 6 37.72 28.96 25.62
CA VAL A 6 36.79 28.55 24.53
C VAL A 6 36.25 27.12 24.77
N TRP A 7 34.94 26.81 24.85
CA TRP A 7 33.94 26.92 23.80
C TRP A 7 32.53 26.79 24.41
N LEU A 8 31.60 27.56 23.85
CA LEU A 8 30.16 27.30 23.88
C LEU A 8 29.95 25.80 23.63
N LEU A 9 29.60 25.06 24.68
CA LEU A 9 29.15 23.67 24.58
C LEU A 9 28.09 23.64 23.48
N PRO A 10 28.35 22.94 22.37
CA PRO A 10 27.55 23.07 21.18
C PRO A 10 26.13 22.69 21.54
N ALA A 11 25.20 23.50 21.03
CA ALA A 11 23.82 23.12 20.85
C ALA A 11 23.79 21.63 20.54
N LEU A 12 23.22 20.89 21.49
CA LEU A 12 22.84 19.49 21.34
C LEU A 12 21.79 19.49 20.22
N LEU A 13 22.28 19.60 18.98
CA LEU A 13 21.59 19.24 17.78
C LEU A 13 21.36 17.74 17.94
N THR A 14 20.30 17.39 18.68
CA THR A 14 19.49 16.24 18.34
C THR A 14 19.02 16.49 16.92
N TRP A 15 19.92 16.19 15.99
CA TRP A 15 19.59 15.73 14.67
C TRP A 15 18.76 14.48 14.93
N CYS A 16 17.46 14.66 15.10
CA CYS A 16 16.52 13.57 14.94
C CYS A 16 16.72 13.15 13.49
N TYR A 17 17.60 12.18 13.28
CA TYR A 17 17.58 11.39 12.08
C TYR A 17 16.21 10.74 12.10
N GLU A 18 15.25 11.33 11.37
CA GLU A 18 14.09 10.63 10.87
C GLU A 18 14.66 9.44 10.08
N VAL A 19 14.82 8.30 10.74
CA VAL A 19 15.07 7.05 10.05
C VAL A 19 13.77 6.77 9.31
N GLN A 20 13.72 7.17 8.04
CA GLN A 20 12.59 6.88 7.18
C GLN A 20 12.59 5.37 6.95
N ALA A 21 11.84 4.65 7.77
CA ALA A 21 11.71 3.20 7.66
C ALA A 21 11.11 2.87 6.28
N LYS A 22 11.80 2.06 5.48
CA LYS A 22 11.28 1.61 4.19
C LYS A 22 10.16 0.61 4.45
N ALA A 23 8.97 0.90 3.94
CA ALA A 23 7.84 -0.01 4.07
C ALA A 23 8.03 -1.26 3.20
N VAL A 24 7.66 -2.42 3.74
CA VAL A 24 7.72 -3.73 3.08
C VAL A 24 6.32 -4.16 2.68
N PHE A 25 6.13 -4.43 1.40
CA PHE A 25 4.84 -4.86 0.84
C PHE A 25 4.94 -6.26 0.26
N ALA A 26 3.86 -7.04 0.41
CA ALA A 26 3.72 -8.31 -0.27
C ALA A 26 2.56 -8.26 -1.27
N HIS A 27 2.82 -8.76 -2.48
CA HIS A 27 1.82 -8.89 -3.52
C HIS A 27 0.88 -10.05 -3.21
N PHE A 28 -0.43 -9.83 -3.32
CA PHE A 28 -1.44 -10.78 -2.85
C PHE A 28 -2.57 -10.97 -3.86
N MET A 29 -2.71 -12.19 -4.39
CA MET A 29 -3.70 -12.54 -5.42
C MET A 29 -5.07 -12.80 -4.80
N VAL A 30 -5.98 -11.82 -4.88
CA VAL A 30 -7.31 -11.93 -4.24
C VAL A 30 -8.19 -12.98 -4.93
N GLY A 31 -8.02 -13.19 -6.24
CA GLY A 31 -8.75 -14.22 -6.99
C GLY A 31 -8.59 -15.64 -6.42
N ASN A 32 -7.43 -15.93 -5.80
CA ASN A 32 -7.16 -17.24 -5.20
C ASN A 32 -7.90 -17.47 -3.88
N VAL A 33 -8.46 -16.40 -3.31
CA VAL A 33 -9.06 -16.40 -1.98
C VAL A 33 -10.47 -15.78 -2.00
N ALA A 34 -11.13 -15.77 -3.16
CA ALA A 34 -12.43 -15.11 -3.35
C ALA A 34 -13.51 -15.56 -2.34
N SER A 35 -13.39 -16.79 -1.82
CA SER A 35 -14.30 -17.39 -0.83
C SER A 35 -13.91 -17.15 0.64
N TRP A 36 -12.79 -16.49 0.93
CA TRP A 36 -12.33 -16.28 2.30
C TRP A 36 -13.27 -15.36 3.08
N SER A 37 -13.59 -15.78 4.30
CA SER A 37 -14.29 -14.96 5.29
C SER A 37 -13.36 -13.90 5.90
N GLU A 38 -13.94 -12.90 6.55
CA GLU A 38 -13.20 -11.90 7.33
C GLU A 38 -12.27 -12.54 8.37
N ALA A 39 -12.74 -13.52 9.15
CA ALA A 39 -11.92 -14.22 10.14
C ALA A 39 -10.71 -14.95 9.52
N ARG A 40 -10.86 -15.47 8.30
CA ARG A 40 -9.74 -16.08 7.57
C ARG A 40 -8.73 -15.01 7.14
N TRP A 41 -9.19 -13.87 6.65
CA TRP A 41 -8.36 -12.71 6.36
C TRP A 41 -7.62 -12.19 7.60
N GLU A 42 -8.28 -12.08 8.75
CA GLU A 42 -7.62 -11.66 10.01
C GLU A 42 -6.49 -12.59 10.42
N THR A 43 -6.69 -13.90 10.23
CA THR A 43 -5.67 -14.92 10.49
C THR A 43 -4.46 -14.70 9.60
N ASP A 44 -4.66 -14.52 8.30
CA ASP A 44 -3.58 -14.38 7.32
C ASP A 44 -2.85 -13.03 7.45
N ILE A 45 -3.58 -11.95 7.74
CA ILE A 45 -3.00 -10.65 8.13
C ILE A 45 -2.13 -10.78 9.38
N GLY A 46 -2.54 -11.60 10.35
CA GLY A 46 -1.72 -11.90 11.52
C GLY A 46 -0.37 -12.55 11.15
N VAL A 47 -0.36 -13.43 10.14
CA VAL A 47 0.88 -14.02 9.60
C VAL A 47 1.73 -12.96 8.91
N ALA A 48 1.14 -12.08 8.09
CA ALA A 48 1.85 -10.99 7.44
C ALA A 48 2.51 -10.04 8.46
N GLN A 49 1.79 -9.69 9.54
CA GLN A 49 2.33 -8.89 10.65
C GLN A 49 3.52 -9.58 11.34
N ALA A 50 3.41 -10.89 11.61
CA ALA A 50 4.49 -11.67 12.20
C ALA A 50 5.73 -11.71 11.28
N ALA A 51 5.52 -11.66 9.97
CA ALA A 51 6.57 -11.59 8.96
C ALA A 51 7.14 -10.17 8.71
N ARG A 52 6.70 -9.16 9.49
CA ARG A 52 7.12 -7.74 9.33
C ARG A 52 6.75 -7.14 7.97
N ILE A 53 5.65 -7.59 7.37
CA ILE A 53 5.03 -6.93 6.22
C ILE A 53 4.21 -5.74 6.74
N ASP A 54 4.34 -4.58 6.11
CA ASP A 54 3.64 -3.35 6.51
C ASP A 54 2.28 -3.21 5.81
N ALA A 55 2.16 -3.72 4.58
CA ALA A 55 0.91 -3.74 3.84
C ALA A 55 0.85 -4.87 2.80
N LEU A 56 -0.37 -5.29 2.44
CA LEU A 56 -0.59 -6.17 1.28
C LEU A 56 -1.02 -5.34 0.07
N ALA A 57 -0.36 -5.61 -1.07
CA ALA A 57 -0.70 -5.10 -2.38
C ALA A 57 -1.73 -6.05 -3.03
N LEU A 58 -3.01 -5.69 -2.96
CA LEU A 58 -4.12 -6.52 -3.43
C LEU A 58 -4.17 -6.54 -4.94
N ASN A 59 -3.79 -7.67 -5.53
CA ASN A 59 -3.93 -7.92 -6.95
C ASN A 59 -5.29 -8.52 -7.26
N ILE A 60 -6.03 -7.84 -8.14
CA ILE A 60 -7.36 -8.23 -8.60
C ILE A 60 -7.36 -8.26 -10.12
N ALA A 61 -8.03 -9.25 -10.70
CA ALA A 61 -8.17 -9.37 -12.15
C ALA A 61 -9.32 -8.48 -12.64
N TYR A 62 -9.10 -7.77 -13.75
CA TYR A 62 -10.18 -7.01 -14.39
C TYR A 62 -11.26 -7.97 -14.91
N GLY A 63 -12.52 -7.67 -14.57
CA GLY A 63 -13.69 -8.46 -14.97
C GLY A 63 -13.96 -9.69 -14.09
N ASP A 64 -13.20 -9.88 -13.00
CA ASP A 64 -13.50 -10.91 -12.01
C ASP A 64 -14.48 -10.37 -10.96
N ASP A 65 -15.77 -10.63 -11.15
CA ASP A 65 -16.81 -10.19 -10.21
C ASP A 65 -16.80 -10.99 -8.90
N SER A 66 -16.12 -12.13 -8.85
CA SER A 66 -16.13 -13.03 -7.69
C SER A 66 -15.36 -12.48 -6.49
N VAL A 67 -14.41 -11.57 -6.70
CA VAL A 67 -13.53 -11.06 -5.64
C VAL A 67 -14.15 -9.97 -4.78
N SER A 68 -15.28 -9.38 -5.19
CA SER A 68 -15.87 -8.20 -4.53
C SER A 68 -16.11 -8.43 -3.02
N MET A 69 -16.63 -9.61 -2.66
CA MET A 69 -16.86 -9.97 -1.25
C MET A 69 -15.55 -10.15 -0.48
N SER A 70 -14.57 -10.82 -1.09
CA SER A 70 -13.26 -11.01 -0.45
C SER A 70 -12.53 -9.69 -0.24
N VAL A 71 -12.61 -8.74 -1.17
CA VAL A 71 -12.02 -7.40 -1.00
C VAL A 71 -12.66 -6.68 0.19
N ALA A 72 -14.00 -6.73 0.32
CA ALA A 72 -14.68 -6.13 1.45
C ALA A 72 -14.25 -6.78 2.78
N ASN A 73 -14.19 -8.11 2.84
CA ASN A 73 -13.72 -8.87 4.00
C ASN A 73 -12.27 -8.54 4.35
N ALA A 74 -11.38 -8.37 3.35
CA ALA A 74 -9.99 -8.01 3.56
C ALA A 74 -9.86 -6.65 4.24
N PHE A 75 -10.59 -5.63 3.76
CA PHE A 75 -10.57 -4.29 4.37
C PHE A 75 -11.18 -4.28 5.77
N ALA A 76 -12.23 -5.06 6.03
CA ALA A 76 -12.80 -5.21 7.38
C ALA A 76 -11.77 -5.82 8.35
N ALA A 77 -11.18 -6.95 7.97
CA ALA A 77 -10.14 -7.62 8.72
C ALA A 77 -8.91 -6.72 8.97
N ALA A 78 -8.47 -5.98 7.95
CA ALA A 78 -7.33 -5.07 8.08
C ALA A 78 -7.60 -3.93 9.07
N ASN A 79 -8.82 -3.39 9.11
CA ASN A 79 -9.20 -2.42 10.14
C ASN A 79 -9.14 -3.05 11.54
N ALA A 80 -9.72 -4.24 11.71
CA ALA A 80 -9.71 -4.96 12.99
C ALA A 80 -8.27 -5.23 13.48
N LYS A 81 -7.36 -5.53 12.56
CA LYS A 81 -5.96 -5.86 12.82
C LYS A 81 -5.01 -4.67 12.80
N ARG A 82 -5.52 -3.45 12.54
CA ARG A 82 -4.72 -2.21 12.32
C ARG A 82 -3.62 -2.42 11.27
N PHE A 83 -3.94 -3.14 10.22
CA PHE A 83 -3.06 -3.47 9.12
C PHE A 83 -3.40 -2.63 7.89
N LYS A 84 -2.50 -2.56 6.91
CA LYS A 84 -2.68 -1.72 5.73
C LYS A 84 -2.80 -2.52 4.45
N LEU A 85 -3.62 -2.04 3.53
CA LEU A 85 -3.88 -2.61 2.22
C LEU A 85 -3.84 -1.50 1.18
N PHE A 86 -3.49 -1.83 -0.06
CA PHE A 86 -3.70 -0.96 -1.22
C PHE A 86 -3.93 -1.82 -2.46
N PHE A 87 -4.53 -1.26 -3.50
CA PHE A 87 -4.74 -2.00 -4.75
C PHE A 87 -3.49 -2.00 -5.62
N SER A 88 -3.18 -3.16 -6.18
CA SER A 88 -2.21 -3.38 -7.24
C SER A 88 -2.99 -3.77 -8.50
N PHE A 89 -3.16 -2.84 -9.43
CA PHE A 89 -3.86 -3.11 -10.69
C PHE A 89 -2.81 -3.58 -11.73
N ASP A 90 -2.79 -4.88 -12.02
CA ASP A 90 -1.92 -5.45 -13.05
C ASP A 90 -2.59 -5.37 -14.44
N TYR A 91 -1.89 -4.81 -15.43
CA TYR A 91 -2.45 -4.62 -16.77
C TYR A 91 -2.55 -5.94 -17.59
N ALA A 92 -1.97 -7.03 -17.07
CA ALA A 92 -1.88 -8.33 -17.73
C ALA A 92 -2.78 -9.43 -17.10
N GLY A 93 -3.56 -9.10 -16.06
CA GLY A 93 -4.12 -10.09 -15.12
C GLY A 93 -5.49 -10.70 -15.44
N GLY A 94 -6.10 -10.47 -16.61
CA GLY A 94 -7.44 -10.99 -16.88
C GLY A 94 -7.85 -11.07 -18.34
N PRO A 95 -8.97 -11.76 -18.65
CA PRO A 95 -9.48 -11.94 -20.02
C PRO A 95 -9.85 -10.62 -20.73
N GLY A 96 -9.90 -9.50 -20.01
CA GLY A 96 -10.20 -8.16 -20.53
C GLY A 96 -8.99 -7.27 -20.81
N GLY A 97 -7.76 -7.72 -20.54
CA GLY A 97 -6.54 -6.92 -20.75
C GLY A 97 -6.44 -5.70 -19.83
N ALA A 98 -6.00 -4.59 -20.41
CA ALA A 98 -5.87 -3.27 -19.79
C ALA A 98 -7.01 -2.89 -18.82
N TRP A 99 -6.68 -2.45 -17.60
CA TRP A 99 -7.67 -1.89 -16.67
C TRP A 99 -8.25 -0.58 -17.20
N PRO A 100 -9.57 -0.45 -17.39
CA PRO A 100 -10.19 0.83 -17.70
C PRO A 100 -10.05 1.81 -16.53
N GLN A 101 -9.69 3.07 -16.82
CA GLN A 101 -9.56 4.12 -15.80
C GLN A 101 -10.82 4.25 -14.93
N SER A 102 -12.01 4.09 -15.51
CA SER A 102 -13.28 4.16 -14.79
C SER A 102 -13.40 3.08 -13.70
N GLU A 103 -12.90 1.87 -13.97
CA GLU A 103 -12.96 0.76 -13.02
C GLU A 103 -11.94 0.91 -11.90
N VAL A 104 -10.73 1.37 -12.22
CA VAL A 104 -9.74 1.76 -11.21
C VAL A 104 -10.34 2.81 -10.27
N LEU A 105 -10.93 3.88 -10.83
CA LEU A 105 -11.57 4.94 -10.04
C LEU A 105 -12.72 4.45 -9.18
N LYS A 106 -13.48 3.44 -9.62
CA LYS A 106 -14.57 2.84 -8.83
C LYS A 106 -14.04 2.14 -7.57
N TYR A 107 -12.99 1.35 -7.69
CA TYR A 107 -12.33 0.72 -6.53
C TYR A 107 -11.74 1.77 -5.59
N LEU A 108 -11.03 2.77 -6.14
CA LEU A 108 -10.46 3.84 -5.33
C LEU A 108 -11.54 4.62 -4.59
N ARG A 109 -12.58 5.13 -5.27
CA ARG A 109 -13.67 5.87 -4.60
C ARG A 109 -14.31 5.09 -3.43
N THR A 110 -14.32 3.76 -3.52
CA THR A 110 -14.90 2.90 -2.48
C THR A 110 -13.99 2.77 -1.26
N TYR A 111 -12.68 2.58 -1.45
CA TYR A 111 -11.79 2.15 -0.36
C TYR A 111 -10.72 3.16 0.05
N ILE A 112 -10.51 4.22 -0.73
CA ILE A 112 -9.39 5.15 -0.51
C ILE A 112 -9.44 5.90 0.82
N ASN A 113 -10.65 6.15 1.31
CA ASN A 113 -10.90 6.79 2.61
C ASN A 113 -11.05 5.76 3.75
N ASN A 114 -10.85 4.48 3.46
CA ASN A 114 -10.88 3.43 4.47
C ASN A 114 -9.64 3.58 5.37
N GLY A 115 -9.82 3.44 6.69
CA GLY A 115 -8.73 3.55 7.66
C GLY A 115 -7.61 2.52 7.48
N ALA A 116 -7.89 1.40 6.80
CA ALA A 116 -6.92 0.38 6.42
C ALA A 116 -6.24 0.64 5.06
N TYR A 117 -6.63 1.67 4.31
CA TYR A 117 -5.92 2.02 3.08
C TYR A 117 -4.52 2.57 3.41
N TYR A 118 -3.48 2.08 2.72
CA TYR A 118 -2.11 2.52 2.94
C TYR A 118 -1.93 3.97 2.46
N PRO A 119 -1.49 4.90 3.33
CA PRO A 119 -1.30 6.30 2.97
C PRO A 119 -0.01 6.49 2.16
N THR A 120 0.07 7.48 1.27
CA THR A 120 1.37 7.98 0.81
C THR A 120 1.89 9.06 1.75
N ASP A 121 3.20 9.26 1.73
CA ASP A 121 3.82 10.49 2.24
C ASP A 121 3.13 11.69 1.56
N GLY A 122 2.50 12.55 2.37
CA GLY A 122 1.70 13.70 1.88
C GLY A 122 0.19 13.49 1.83
N GLY A 123 -0.33 12.34 2.27
CA GLY A 123 -1.78 12.11 2.42
C GLY A 123 -2.52 11.82 1.11
N GLN A 124 -1.78 11.63 0.01
CA GLN A 124 -2.37 11.12 -1.22
C GLN A 124 -2.57 9.60 -1.11
N PRO A 125 -3.47 9.04 -1.93
CA PRO A 125 -3.67 7.60 -2.01
C PRO A 125 -2.52 6.89 -2.71
N PHE A 126 -2.03 5.78 -2.14
CA PHE A 126 -1.04 4.95 -2.80
C PHE A 126 -1.73 4.02 -3.80
N VAL A 127 -1.42 4.18 -5.09
CA VAL A 127 -1.97 3.33 -6.17
C VAL A 127 -0.85 2.98 -7.14
N PRO A 128 -0.11 1.88 -6.90
CA PRO A 128 0.84 1.40 -7.89
C PRO A 128 0.08 0.81 -9.07
N THR A 129 0.27 1.41 -10.25
CA THR A 129 -0.12 0.82 -11.54
C THR A 129 1.09 0.12 -12.13
N PHE A 130 0.94 -1.14 -12.51
CA PHE A 130 1.96 -1.82 -13.31
C PHE A 130 1.58 -1.66 -14.79
N GLU A 131 2.07 -0.60 -15.43
CA GLU A 131 1.66 -0.19 -16.79
C GLU A 131 2.39 -0.93 -17.92
N GLY A 132 3.44 -1.69 -17.58
CA GLY A 132 4.39 -2.18 -18.58
C GLY A 132 5.10 -1.02 -19.33
N PRO A 133 6.19 -1.29 -20.05
CA PRO A 133 6.98 -0.26 -20.71
C PRO A 133 6.24 0.51 -21.83
N GLY A 134 5.06 0.05 -22.26
CA GLY A 134 4.29 0.64 -23.36
C GLY A 134 3.31 1.76 -23.00
N ASN A 135 3.02 2.00 -21.71
CA ASN A 135 2.01 2.99 -21.29
C ASN A 135 2.52 4.05 -20.31
N ALA A 136 3.84 4.11 -20.06
CA ALA A 136 4.47 4.96 -19.04
C ALA A 136 4.47 6.49 -19.32
N THR A 137 3.63 7.00 -20.22
CA THR A 137 3.60 8.42 -20.59
C THR A 137 2.34 9.10 -20.08
N GLY A 138 2.28 9.35 -18.77
CA GLY A 138 1.32 10.31 -18.23
C GLY A 138 1.01 10.14 -16.75
N SER A 139 1.84 10.72 -15.88
CA SER A 139 1.48 10.87 -14.46
C SER A 139 2.03 12.17 -13.89
N SER A 140 1.43 13.29 -14.29
CA SER A 140 1.51 14.52 -13.49
C SER A 140 0.50 14.35 -12.35
N ASN A 141 0.94 13.78 -11.23
CA ASN A 141 0.28 13.69 -9.90
C ASN A 141 0.01 12.29 -9.33
N LEU A 142 0.45 11.20 -9.97
CA LEU A 142 0.58 9.90 -9.30
C LEU A 142 2.06 9.59 -9.15
N LEU A 143 2.56 9.62 -7.91
CA LEU A 143 3.88 9.09 -7.60
C LEU A 143 3.82 7.56 -7.68
N ILE A 144 4.13 7.03 -8.86
CA ILE A 144 4.37 5.61 -9.09
C ILE A 144 5.76 5.30 -8.52
N SER A 145 5.82 4.76 -7.31
CA SER A 145 7.06 4.27 -6.71
C SER A 145 7.06 2.74 -6.73
N ILE A 146 8.00 2.18 -7.47
CA ILE A 146 8.39 0.77 -7.41
C ILE A 146 9.57 0.70 -6.44
N SER A 147 9.38 0.03 -5.30
CA SER A 147 10.42 -0.20 -4.28
C SER A 147 11.12 -1.53 -4.46
#